data_AF-A0A813SJK1-F1
#
_entry.id   AF-A0A813SJK1-F1
#
_cell.length_a   1.000
_cell.length_b   1.000
_cell.length_c   1.000
_cell.angle_alpha   90.00
_cell.angle_beta   90.00
_cell.angle_gamma   90.00
#
_symmetry.space_group_name_H-M   'P 1'
#
loop_
_entity.id
_entity.type
_entity.pdbx_description
1 polymer ?
#
loop_
_entity_poly.entity_id
_entity_poly.type
_entity_poly.pdbx_seq_one_letter_code
_entity_poly.pdbx_strand_id
1 'polypeptide(L)'
;MNMGDSDEAAKRHFIELTKILGTHTTFVKLTFPIPWNNRLAFALEALKDNRFIKHLSIESDGIDLDSARALTEMLTNNQVLLSLDLHFEVFNPGGDHGEGYLNRPVSDETFVELAHSLQASVLERLKIYDINTKGFEILVKSLPKTLIHLDLGENTLSEEIILILHSYLKSNGVTLKELILNDHLATEYLQQQEPSSLSTVKIMQNTSWEARLSRKAHSLNLEMNQLDDTVGPLLVTELTKNDTTFREIILTLNDELNQNHLNYLQTLFDQWKLKYFDC
;
A
#
# COMPACT_ATOMS: atom_id res chain seq x y z
N MET A 1 9.34 14.16 -28.46
CA MET A 1 9.31 12.71 -28.14
C MET A 1 7.87 12.27 -28.20
N ASN A 2 7.58 11.13 -28.83
CA ASN A 2 6.25 10.56 -28.93
C ASN A 2 5.86 10.04 -27.53
N MET A 3 4.79 10.55 -26.91
CA MET A 3 4.40 10.17 -25.54
C MET A 3 4.28 8.64 -25.36
N GLY A 4 3.85 7.92 -26.41
CA GLY A 4 3.72 6.46 -26.38
C GLY A 4 5.03 5.67 -26.22
N ASP A 5 6.17 6.21 -26.63
CA ASP A 5 7.45 5.50 -26.48
C ASP A 5 7.98 5.56 -25.03
N SER A 6 7.63 6.61 -24.28
CA SER A 6 8.00 6.80 -22.87
C SER A 6 7.17 5.91 -21.94
N ASP A 7 5.86 5.78 -22.18
CA ASP A 7 4.98 4.93 -21.37
C ASP A 7 5.29 3.44 -21.54
N GLU A 8 5.57 2.98 -22.77
CA GLU A 8 6.00 1.60 -23.01
C GLU A 8 7.37 1.29 -22.40
N ALA A 9 8.29 2.26 -22.39
CA ALA A 9 9.56 2.11 -21.70
C ALA A 9 9.37 2.01 -20.17
N ALA A 10 8.55 2.89 -19.59
CA ALA A 10 8.21 2.86 -18.17
C ALA A 10 7.59 1.52 -17.78
N LYS A 11 6.60 1.03 -18.56
CA LYS A 11 5.96 -0.27 -18.34
C LYS A 11 6.98 -1.42 -18.38
N ARG A 12 7.89 -1.43 -19.35
CA ARG A 12 8.97 -2.43 -19.42
C ARG A 12 9.88 -2.38 -18.19
N HIS A 13 10.26 -1.19 -17.74
CA HIS A 13 11.12 -1.05 -16.56
C HIS A 13 10.41 -1.50 -15.27
N PHE A 14 9.10 -1.25 -15.14
CA PHE A 14 8.31 -1.79 -14.02
C PHE A 14 8.24 -3.32 -14.04
N ILE A 15 8.02 -3.92 -15.21
CA ILE A 15 8.06 -5.39 -15.35
C ILE A 15 9.41 -5.94 -14.93
N GLU A 16 10.51 -5.27 -15.27
CA GLU A 16 11.83 -5.71 -14.85
C GLU A 16 12.04 -5.52 -13.34
N LEU A 17 11.59 -4.40 -12.77
CA LEU A 17 11.60 -4.18 -11.33
C LEU A 17 10.84 -5.28 -10.58
N THR A 18 9.68 -5.72 -11.07
CA THR A 18 8.91 -6.77 -10.39
C THR A 18 9.57 -8.14 -10.49
N LYS A 19 10.39 -8.41 -11.52
CA LYS A 19 11.24 -9.61 -11.55
C LYS A 19 12.37 -9.53 -10.52
N ILE A 20 13.03 -8.37 -10.41
CA ILE A 20 14.07 -8.13 -9.39
C ILE A 20 13.47 -8.35 -7.99
N LEU A 21 12.33 -7.72 -7.71
CA LEU A 21 11.62 -7.88 -6.44
C LEU A 21 11.09 -9.31 -6.25
N GLY A 22 10.64 -9.96 -7.33
CA GLY A 22 10.15 -11.34 -7.35
C GLY A 22 11.21 -12.41 -7.10
N THR A 23 12.46 -12.05 -6.84
CA THR A 23 13.47 -13.01 -6.35
C THR A 23 13.67 -12.94 -4.84
N HIS A 24 12.91 -12.08 -4.14
CA HIS A 24 13.10 -11.77 -2.73
C HIS A 24 11.77 -11.80 -1.96
N THR A 25 11.77 -12.42 -0.78
CA THR A 25 10.63 -12.45 0.14
C THR A 25 10.69 -11.23 1.07
N THR A 26 10.32 -10.06 0.57
CA THR A 26 10.42 -8.81 1.36
C THR A 26 9.12 -8.03 1.36
N PHE A 27 8.93 -7.26 2.43
CA PHE A 27 7.97 -6.17 2.46
C PHE A 27 8.42 -5.10 1.47
N VAL A 28 7.53 -4.71 0.56
CA VAL A 28 7.80 -3.68 -0.45
C VAL A 28 6.84 -2.51 -0.22
N LYS A 29 7.40 -1.33 0.04
CA LYS A 29 6.65 -0.07 -0.02
C LYS A 29 6.96 0.61 -1.35
N LEU A 30 5.92 0.88 -2.12
CA LEU A 30 5.98 1.67 -3.35
C LEU A 30 5.33 3.02 -3.09
N THR A 31 6.13 4.08 -3.20
CA THR A 31 5.65 5.46 -3.11
C THR A 31 5.69 6.11 -4.47
N PHE A 32 4.54 6.61 -4.93
CA PHE A 32 4.32 7.27 -6.22
C PHE A 32 3.88 8.73 -5.97
N PRO A 33 4.81 9.70 -5.91
CA PRO A 33 4.43 11.10 -5.86
C PRO A 33 3.78 11.56 -7.18
N ILE A 34 2.93 12.59 -7.13
CA ILE A 34 2.40 13.26 -8.34
C ILE A 34 3.52 13.69 -9.29
N PRO A 35 3.28 13.65 -10.62
CA PRO A 35 2.02 13.33 -11.34
C PRO A 35 1.91 11.87 -11.85
N TRP A 36 2.37 10.87 -11.10
CA TRP A 36 2.64 9.52 -11.63
C TRP A 36 1.46 8.53 -11.60
N ASN A 37 0.21 8.98 -11.47
CA ASN A 37 -0.95 8.08 -11.27
C ASN A 37 -1.11 7.02 -12.38
N ASN A 38 -0.87 7.37 -13.65
CA ASN A 38 -0.91 6.38 -14.75
C ASN A 38 0.16 5.27 -14.61
N ARG A 39 1.25 5.54 -13.89
CA ARG A 39 2.34 4.57 -13.66
C ARG A 39 2.04 3.62 -12.50
N LEU A 40 1.12 3.98 -11.59
CA LEU A 40 0.60 3.06 -10.59
C LEU A 40 -0.10 1.87 -11.28
N ALA A 41 -0.92 2.12 -12.30
CA ALA A 41 -1.52 1.06 -13.10
C ALA A 41 -0.47 0.12 -13.72
N PHE A 42 0.63 0.66 -14.27
CA PHE A 42 1.72 -0.15 -14.82
C PHE A 42 2.45 -0.99 -13.77
N ALA A 43 2.69 -0.41 -12.58
CA ALA A 43 3.31 -1.12 -11.48
C ALA A 43 2.42 -2.26 -10.97
N LEU A 44 1.11 -2.00 -10.80
CA LEU A 44 0.12 -3.00 -10.37
C LEU A 44 -0.01 -4.14 -11.37
N GLU A 45 -0.08 -3.81 -12.66
CA GLU A 45 -0.09 -4.77 -13.76
C GLU A 45 1.17 -5.65 -13.75
N ALA A 46 2.34 -5.07 -13.47
CA ALA A 46 3.59 -5.81 -13.35
C ALA A 46 3.65 -6.71 -12.09
N LEU A 47 2.87 -6.39 -11.05
CA LEU A 47 2.82 -7.10 -9.77
C LEU A 47 1.79 -8.24 -9.73
N LYS A 48 0.85 -8.31 -10.67
CA LYS A 48 -0.23 -9.32 -10.68
C LYS A 48 0.25 -10.77 -10.69
N ASP A 49 1.37 -11.01 -11.38
CA ASP A 49 2.00 -12.32 -11.49
C ASP A 49 3.11 -12.54 -10.47
N ASN A 50 3.40 -11.55 -9.61
CA ASN A 50 4.41 -11.70 -8.57
C ASN A 50 3.93 -12.73 -7.53
N ARG A 51 4.80 -13.68 -7.18
CA ARG A 51 4.51 -14.78 -6.24
C ARG A 51 5.30 -14.72 -4.93
N PHE A 52 5.93 -13.58 -4.64
CA PHE A 52 6.88 -13.46 -3.52
C PHE A 52 6.54 -12.32 -2.56
N ILE A 53 6.00 -11.21 -3.09
CA ILE A 53 5.63 -10.04 -2.29
C ILE A 53 4.37 -10.38 -1.48
N LYS A 54 4.54 -10.46 -0.16
CA LYS A 54 3.44 -10.72 0.79
C LYS A 54 2.87 -9.44 1.41
N HIS A 55 3.63 -8.35 1.34
CA HIS A 55 3.26 -7.06 1.92
C HIS A 55 3.55 -5.95 0.91
N LEU A 56 2.51 -5.20 0.57
CA LEU A 56 2.58 -4.07 -0.35
C LEU A 56 2.02 -2.84 0.35
N SER A 57 2.78 -1.75 0.36
CA SER A 57 2.27 -0.43 0.71
C SER A 57 2.28 0.45 -0.53
N ILE A 58 1.15 1.08 -0.82
CA ILE A 58 0.96 2.01 -1.92
C ILE A 58 0.66 3.38 -1.31
N GLU A 59 1.54 4.34 -1.59
CA GLU A 59 1.37 5.73 -1.23
C GLU A 59 1.28 6.55 -2.53
N SER A 60 0.14 7.19 -2.75
CA SER A 60 -0.16 7.93 -3.98
C SER A 60 -1.09 9.09 -3.65
N ASP A 61 -0.94 10.21 -4.35
CA ASP A 61 -1.76 11.41 -4.11
C ASP A 61 -3.14 11.32 -4.79
N GLY A 62 -3.71 10.13 -4.80
CA GLY A 62 -4.95 9.77 -5.49
C GLY A 62 -4.82 8.48 -6.29
N ILE A 63 -5.96 7.97 -6.71
CA ILE A 63 -6.07 6.80 -7.57
C ILE A 63 -7.09 7.08 -8.67
N ASP A 64 -6.69 6.85 -9.92
CA ASP A 64 -7.58 6.93 -11.06
C ASP A 64 -8.27 5.58 -11.33
N LEU A 65 -9.22 5.59 -12.26
CA LEU A 65 -9.99 4.41 -12.60
C LEU A 65 -9.12 3.27 -13.17
N ASP A 66 -8.10 3.59 -13.97
CA ASP A 66 -7.23 2.58 -14.58
C ASP A 66 -6.34 1.90 -13.53
N SER A 67 -5.84 2.66 -12.56
CA SER A 67 -5.10 2.14 -11.42
C SER A 67 -5.98 1.30 -10.50
N ALA A 68 -7.24 1.70 -10.27
CA ALA A 68 -8.18 0.89 -9.50
C ALA A 68 -8.49 -0.44 -10.20
N ARG A 69 -8.70 -0.43 -11.53
CA ARG A 69 -8.87 -1.66 -12.33
C ARG A 69 -7.64 -2.55 -12.27
N ALA A 70 -6.45 -1.97 -12.41
CA ALA A 70 -5.19 -2.72 -12.29
C ALA A 70 -5.02 -3.31 -10.89
N LEU A 71 -5.45 -2.61 -9.82
CA LEU A 71 -5.46 -3.15 -8.47
C LEU A 71 -6.45 -4.31 -8.33
N THR A 72 -7.64 -4.22 -8.94
CA THR A 72 -8.60 -5.33 -9.00
C THR A 72 -7.99 -6.57 -9.65
N GLU A 73 -7.39 -6.40 -10.83
CA GLU A 73 -6.77 -7.51 -11.54
C GLU A 73 -5.60 -8.09 -10.75
N MET A 74 -4.79 -7.24 -10.12
CA MET A 74 -3.67 -7.65 -9.28
C MET A 74 -4.17 -8.46 -8.08
N LEU A 75 -5.12 -7.96 -7.28
CA LEU A 75 -5.62 -8.65 -6.10
C LEU A 75 -6.40 -9.93 -6.43
N THR A 76 -7.08 -9.98 -7.58
CA THR A 76 -7.79 -11.19 -8.02
C THR A 76 -6.81 -12.31 -8.42
N ASN A 77 -5.72 -11.97 -9.11
CA ASN A 77 -4.73 -12.94 -9.59
C ASN A 77 -3.60 -13.22 -8.60
N ASN A 78 -3.35 -12.31 -7.66
CA ASN A 78 -2.27 -12.39 -6.69
C ASN A 78 -2.79 -12.95 -5.36
N GLN A 79 -2.62 -14.27 -5.21
CA GLN A 79 -3.06 -15.02 -4.03
C GLN A 79 -1.97 -15.13 -2.95
N VAL A 80 -0.82 -14.45 -3.13
CA VAL A 80 0.28 -14.45 -2.16
C VAL A 80 0.36 -13.16 -1.35
N LEU A 81 -0.26 -12.08 -1.83
CA LEU A 81 -0.32 -10.81 -1.11
C LEU A 81 -1.27 -10.93 0.07
N LEU A 82 -0.73 -10.80 1.29
CA LEU A 82 -1.47 -10.98 2.54
C LEU A 82 -1.72 -9.64 3.25
N SER A 83 -0.94 -8.61 2.93
CA SER A 83 -1.01 -7.29 3.57
C SER A 83 -0.97 -6.19 2.53
N LEU A 84 -1.94 -5.28 2.61
CA LEU A 84 -2.04 -4.12 1.75
C LEU A 84 -2.24 -2.86 2.60
N ASP A 85 -1.36 -1.88 2.43
CA ASP A 85 -1.49 -0.56 3.04
C ASP A 85 -1.78 0.45 1.92
N LEU A 86 -2.98 1.04 1.91
CA LEU A 86 -3.42 2.03 0.92
C LEU A 86 -3.42 3.42 1.54
N HIS A 87 -2.51 4.27 1.09
CA HIS A 87 -2.45 5.67 1.44
C HIS A 87 -2.76 6.51 0.20
N PHE A 88 -4.03 6.93 0.09
CA PHE A 88 -4.45 7.81 -0.98
C PHE A 88 -4.71 9.17 -0.39
N GLU A 89 -3.82 10.14 -0.66
CA GLU A 89 -4.12 11.52 -0.30
C GLU A 89 -5.22 12.02 -1.25
N VAL A 90 -6.48 11.93 -0.81
CA VAL A 90 -7.56 12.61 -1.52
C VAL A 90 -7.43 14.07 -1.17
N PHE A 91 -6.89 14.87 -2.10
CA PHE A 91 -6.89 16.33 -2.00
C PHE A 91 -8.31 16.80 -1.68
N ASN A 92 -8.49 17.28 -0.46
CA ASN A 92 -9.75 17.86 -0.02
C ASN A 92 -9.80 19.25 -0.67
N PRO A 93 -10.79 19.57 -1.53
CA PRO A 93 -10.81 20.82 -2.30
C PRO A 93 -11.00 22.09 -1.44
N GLY A 94 -10.82 22.02 -0.12
CA GLY A 94 -10.88 23.13 0.84
C GLY A 94 -9.54 23.50 1.50
N GLY A 95 -8.41 22.91 1.08
CA GLY A 95 -7.08 23.33 1.54
C GLY A 95 -6.47 24.41 0.64
N ASP A 96 -5.94 25.48 1.23
CA ASP A 96 -5.40 26.70 0.60
C ASP A 96 -4.12 26.52 -0.27
N HIS A 97 -3.92 25.35 -0.87
CA HIS A 97 -2.74 25.05 -1.70
C HIS A 97 -3.12 24.75 -3.16
N GLY A 98 -3.17 25.84 -3.94
CA GLY A 98 -2.68 25.86 -5.32
C GLY A 98 -3.58 25.22 -6.39
N GLU A 99 -4.31 26.08 -7.10
CA GLU A 99 -4.95 25.74 -8.37
C GLU A 99 -3.93 25.20 -9.39
N GLY A 100 -4.25 24.06 -10.04
CA GLY A 100 -3.47 23.62 -11.20
C GLY A 100 -3.83 22.24 -11.74
N TYR A 101 -3.68 21.18 -10.94
CA TYR A 101 -3.68 19.81 -11.52
C TYR A 101 -4.33 18.70 -10.65
N LEU A 102 -4.82 18.98 -9.44
CA LEU A 102 -5.11 17.93 -8.43
C LEU A 102 -6.51 17.97 -7.78
N ASN A 103 -7.48 18.61 -8.42
CA ASN A 103 -8.86 18.70 -7.90
C ASN A 103 -9.85 17.81 -8.68
N ARG A 104 -9.46 16.59 -9.04
CA ARG A 104 -10.46 15.59 -9.46
C ARG A 104 -10.80 14.71 -8.25
N PRO A 105 -11.98 14.89 -7.64
CA PRO A 105 -12.44 13.94 -6.65
C PRO A 105 -12.40 12.54 -7.28
N VAL A 106 -11.87 11.57 -6.54
CA VAL A 106 -11.93 10.15 -6.93
C VAL A 106 -13.39 9.82 -7.25
N SER A 107 -13.64 9.29 -8.45
CA SER A 107 -15.01 9.05 -8.89
C SER A 107 -15.63 7.91 -8.09
N ASP A 108 -16.96 7.88 -8.01
CA ASP A 108 -17.69 6.75 -7.42
C ASP A 108 -17.32 5.44 -8.13
N GLU A 109 -17.11 5.49 -9.45
CA GLU A 109 -16.70 4.34 -10.26
C GLU A 109 -15.35 3.79 -9.80
N THR A 110 -14.38 4.66 -9.48
CA THR A 110 -13.08 4.25 -8.95
C THR A 110 -13.22 3.55 -7.59
N PHE A 111 -14.07 4.06 -6.69
CA PHE A 111 -14.31 3.41 -5.41
C PHE A 111 -15.05 2.07 -5.54
N VAL A 112 -15.99 1.96 -6.47
CA VAL A 112 -16.67 0.70 -6.78
C VAL A 112 -15.67 -0.34 -7.28
N GLU A 113 -14.74 0.06 -8.14
CA GLU A 113 -13.72 -0.83 -8.65
C GLU A 113 -12.77 -1.30 -7.53
N LEU A 114 -12.29 -0.38 -6.69
CA LEU A 114 -11.52 -0.72 -5.49
C LEU A 114 -12.27 -1.68 -4.55
N ALA A 115 -13.57 -1.47 -4.37
CA ALA A 115 -14.42 -2.36 -3.61
C ALA A 115 -14.44 -3.77 -4.20
N HIS A 116 -14.57 -3.90 -5.52
CA HIS A 116 -14.45 -5.20 -6.19
C HIS A 116 -13.07 -5.84 -5.95
N SER A 117 -11.99 -5.05 -6.02
CA SER A 117 -10.63 -5.53 -5.74
C SER A 117 -10.52 -6.15 -4.34
N LEU A 118 -11.05 -5.46 -3.33
CA LEU A 118 -10.99 -5.90 -1.94
C LEU A 118 -11.82 -7.16 -1.70
N GLN A 119 -13.03 -7.25 -2.26
CA GLN A 119 -13.90 -8.43 -2.10
C GLN A 119 -13.29 -9.71 -2.68
N ALA A 120 -12.56 -9.60 -3.78
CA ALA A 120 -11.94 -10.73 -4.46
C ALA A 120 -10.60 -11.17 -3.83
N SER A 121 -10.05 -10.35 -2.92
CA SER A 121 -8.73 -10.58 -2.36
C SER A 121 -8.71 -11.61 -1.21
N VAL A 122 -7.53 -12.15 -0.93
CA VAL A 122 -7.24 -13.01 0.23
C VAL A 122 -6.51 -12.28 1.35
N LEU A 123 -6.60 -10.95 1.37
CA LEU A 123 -5.88 -10.12 2.32
C LEU A 123 -6.22 -10.51 3.77
N GLU A 124 -5.19 -10.67 4.59
CA GLU A 124 -5.31 -10.86 6.03
C GLU A 124 -5.16 -9.53 6.78
N ARG A 125 -4.47 -8.57 6.17
CA ARG A 125 -4.19 -7.25 6.75
C ARG A 125 -4.49 -6.17 5.74
N LEU A 126 -5.27 -5.18 6.17
CA LEU A 126 -5.58 -4.02 5.35
C LEU A 126 -5.47 -2.76 6.19
N LYS A 127 -4.78 -1.76 5.64
CA LYS A 127 -4.76 -0.42 6.18
C LYS A 127 -5.22 0.55 5.13
N ILE A 128 -6.09 1.47 5.54
CA ILE A 128 -6.66 2.48 4.66
C ILE A 128 -6.47 3.82 5.35
N TYR A 129 -5.95 4.80 4.62
CA TYR A 129 -5.68 6.15 5.13
C TYR A 129 -6.37 7.21 4.27
N ASP A 130 -6.85 8.28 4.92
CA ASP A 130 -7.33 9.53 4.31
C ASP A 130 -8.37 9.39 3.18
N ILE A 131 -9.28 8.43 3.31
CA ILE A 131 -10.39 8.26 2.35
C ILE A 131 -11.58 9.15 2.74
N ASN A 132 -12.19 9.79 1.75
CA ASN A 132 -13.42 10.57 1.97
C ASN A 132 -14.60 9.69 2.42
N THR A 133 -15.60 10.28 3.09
CA THR A 133 -16.71 9.54 3.70
C THR A 133 -17.43 8.59 2.73
N LYS A 134 -17.65 9.01 1.49
CA LYS A 134 -18.40 8.24 0.49
C LYS A 134 -17.61 7.06 -0.05
N GLY A 135 -16.33 7.28 -0.36
CA GLY A 135 -15.41 6.20 -0.75
C GLY A 135 -15.25 5.19 0.37
N PHE A 136 -15.15 5.66 1.61
CA PHE A 136 -15.05 4.81 2.78
C PHE A 136 -16.31 3.93 2.95
N GLU A 137 -17.49 4.50 2.76
CA GLU A 137 -18.76 3.77 2.81
C GLU A 137 -18.79 2.60 1.81
N ILE A 138 -18.32 2.83 0.58
CA ILE A 138 -18.25 1.82 -0.48
C ILE A 138 -17.23 0.73 -0.14
N LEU A 139 -16.05 1.11 0.34
CA LEU A 139 -14.96 0.18 0.65
C LEU A 139 -15.26 -0.69 1.86
N VAL A 140 -15.82 -0.12 2.94
CA VAL A 140 -16.13 -0.87 4.16
C VAL A 140 -17.16 -1.97 3.91
N LYS A 141 -18.15 -1.72 3.02
CA LYS A 141 -19.12 -2.75 2.58
C LYS A 141 -18.49 -3.90 1.82
N SER A 142 -17.26 -3.73 1.37
CA SER A 142 -16.54 -4.57 0.41
C SER A 142 -15.26 -5.17 1.00
N LEU A 143 -15.08 -5.07 2.32
CA LEU A 143 -13.92 -5.58 3.00
C LEU A 143 -13.81 -7.12 2.86
N PRO A 144 -12.59 -7.65 2.67
CA PRO A 144 -12.37 -9.08 2.56
C PRO A 144 -12.72 -9.80 3.87
N LYS A 145 -13.44 -10.91 3.79
CA LYS A 145 -13.82 -11.72 4.95
C LYS A 145 -12.63 -12.45 5.60
N THR A 146 -11.50 -12.48 4.91
CA THR A 146 -10.22 -13.07 5.35
C THR A 146 -9.44 -12.15 6.28
N LEU A 147 -9.87 -10.90 6.46
CA LEU A 147 -9.14 -9.95 7.29
C LEU A 147 -9.05 -10.42 8.75
N ILE A 148 -7.84 -10.40 9.26
CA ILE A 148 -7.45 -10.62 10.66
C ILE A 148 -7.11 -9.29 11.32
N HIS A 149 -6.59 -8.33 10.55
CA HIS A 149 -6.21 -7.00 11.02
C HIS A 149 -6.73 -5.92 10.07
N LEU A 150 -7.41 -4.93 10.62
CA LEU A 150 -7.92 -3.77 9.88
C LEU A 150 -7.53 -2.49 10.60
N ASP A 151 -6.79 -1.61 9.92
CA ASP A 151 -6.39 -0.31 10.43
C ASP A 151 -7.08 0.81 9.66
N LEU A 152 -7.93 1.54 10.37
CA LEU A 152 -8.66 2.70 9.89
C LEU A 152 -8.30 3.94 10.72
N GLY A 153 -7.18 3.88 11.44
CA GLY A 153 -6.78 4.82 12.47
C GLY A 153 -6.54 6.26 12.00
N GLU A 154 -6.42 6.51 10.71
CA GLU A 154 -6.27 7.88 10.16
C GLU A 154 -7.47 8.27 9.29
N ASN A 155 -8.65 7.66 9.50
CA ASN A 155 -9.87 8.08 8.80
C ASN A 155 -10.80 8.82 9.76
N THR A 156 -11.51 9.81 9.22
CA THR A 156 -12.66 10.41 9.91
C THR A 156 -13.85 9.46 9.78
N LEU A 157 -14.36 8.98 10.92
CA LEU A 157 -15.48 8.04 10.95
C LEU A 157 -16.78 8.79 11.25
N SER A 158 -17.72 8.77 10.33
CA SER A 158 -19.09 9.25 10.59
C SER A 158 -19.90 8.18 11.36
N GLU A 159 -21.01 8.58 11.96
CA GLU A 159 -21.95 7.64 12.60
C GLU A 159 -22.41 6.54 11.64
N GLU A 160 -22.67 6.89 10.38
CA GLU A 160 -23.04 5.94 9.32
C GLU A 160 -21.95 4.89 9.07
N ILE A 161 -20.68 5.32 9.00
CA ILE A 161 -19.53 4.43 8.83
C ILE A 161 -19.41 3.47 10.01
N ILE A 162 -19.63 3.94 11.24
CA ILE A 162 -19.59 3.11 12.45
C ILE A 162 -20.68 2.02 12.40
N LEU A 163 -21.88 2.33 11.93
CA LEU A 163 -22.97 1.36 11.77
C LEU A 163 -22.64 0.29 10.71
N ILE A 164 -21.98 0.68 9.62
CA ILE A 164 -21.53 -0.25 8.59
C ILE A 164 -20.42 -1.15 9.14
N LEU A 165 -19.43 -0.59 9.86
CA LEU A 165 -18.38 -1.36 10.52
C LEU A 165 -18.96 -2.36 11.51
N HIS A 166 -19.95 -1.95 12.31
CA HIS A 166 -20.64 -2.86 13.24
C HIS A 166 -21.29 -4.04 12.49
N SER A 167 -21.93 -3.79 11.35
CA SER A 167 -22.54 -4.83 10.52
C SER A 167 -21.49 -5.77 9.91
N TYR A 168 -20.35 -5.22 9.48
CA TYR A 168 -19.21 -6.01 9.02
C TYR A 168 -18.65 -6.90 10.14
N LEU A 169 -18.46 -6.36 11.35
CA LEU A 169 -17.96 -7.12 12.49
C LEU A 169 -18.91 -8.24 12.92
N LYS A 170 -20.24 -8.04 12.83
CA LYS A 170 -21.19 -9.14 13.09
C LYS A 170 -21.06 -10.30 12.11
N SER A 171 -20.71 -10.02 10.87
CA SER A 171 -20.58 -11.04 9.83
C SER A 171 -19.18 -11.65 9.73
N ASN A 172 -18.14 -10.95 10.22
CA ASN A 172 -16.73 -11.34 10.06
C ASN A 172 -15.92 -11.34 11.36
N GLY A 173 -16.54 -11.10 12.52
CA GLY A 173 -15.87 -10.92 13.82
C GLY A 173 -15.15 -12.15 14.36
N VAL A 174 -15.38 -13.32 13.76
CA VAL A 174 -14.62 -14.55 14.06
C VAL A 174 -13.24 -14.51 13.41
N THR A 175 -13.11 -13.94 12.21
CA THR A 175 -11.85 -13.85 11.48
C THR A 175 -11.04 -12.63 11.94
N LEU A 176 -11.70 -11.47 12.04
CA LEU A 176 -11.04 -10.24 12.43
C LEU A 176 -10.65 -10.30 13.91
N LYS A 177 -9.37 -10.11 14.21
CA LYS A 177 -8.82 -10.14 15.57
C LYS A 177 -8.44 -8.76 16.08
N GLU A 178 -8.16 -7.84 15.17
CA GLU A 178 -7.67 -6.50 15.51
C GLU A 178 -8.31 -5.46 14.60
N LEU A 179 -8.88 -4.42 15.21
CA LEU A 179 -9.45 -3.25 14.56
C LEU A 179 -8.86 -1.99 15.21
N ILE A 180 -8.27 -1.11 14.41
CA ILE A 180 -7.70 0.16 14.87
C ILE A 180 -8.53 1.33 14.32
N LEU A 181 -8.97 2.24 15.19
CA LEU A 181 -9.82 3.39 14.85
C LEU A 181 -9.26 4.69 15.47
N ASN A 182 -9.44 5.84 14.82
CA ASN A 182 -9.02 7.14 15.37
C ASN A 182 -9.98 7.68 16.45
N ASP A 183 -11.26 7.33 16.32
CA ASP A 183 -12.33 7.99 17.05
C ASP A 183 -12.64 7.26 18.38
N HIS A 184 -12.47 7.97 19.48
CA HIS A 184 -12.80 7.50 20.83
C HIS A 184 -14.27 7.14 20.96
N LEU A 185 -15.17 7.93 20.36
CA LEU A 185 -16.62 7.69 20.42
C LEU A 185 -17.01 6.47 19.59
N ALA A 186 -16.39 6.28 18.42
CA ALA A 186 -16.56 5.07 17.62
C ALA A 186 -16.08 3.82 18.38
N THR A 187 -14.93 3.94 19.06
CA THR A 187 -14.34 2.86 19.85
C THR A 187 -15.24 2.46 21.01
N GLU A 188 -15.71 3.44 21.80
CA GLU A 188 -16.63 3.20 22.91
C GLU A 188 -17.97 2.61 22.44
N TYR A 189 -18.55 3.17 21.37
CA TYR A 189 -19.81 2.67 20.82
C TYR A 189 -19.69 1.19 20.43
N LEU A 190 -18.65 0.83 19.66
CA LEU A 190 -18.46 -0.55 19.20
C LEU A 190 -18.14 -1.52 20.34
N GLN A 191 -17.44 -1.07 21.38
CA GLN A 191 -17.15 -1.87 22.57
C GLN A 191 -18.40 -2.09 23.46
N GLN A 192 -19.36 -1.17 23.43
CA GLN A 192 -20.61 -1.27 24.21
C GLN A 192 -21.67 -2.16 23.54
N GLN A 193 -21.55 -2.46 22.24
CA GLN A 193 -22.48 -3.35 21.54
C GLN A 193 -22.19 -4.83 21.87
N GLU A 194 -23.11 -5.47 22.61
CA GLU A 194 -23.29 -6.93 22.85
C GLU A 194 -22.02 -7.84 22.79
N PRO A 195 -21.50 -8.32 23.94
CA PRO A 195 -20.21 -9.03 24.04
C PRO A 195 -20.16 -10.43 23.42
N SER A 196 -21.28 -11.01 22.99
CA SER A 196 -21.31 -12.41 22.52
C SER A 196 -20.71 -12.62 21.12
N SER A 197 -20.68 -11.60 20.26
CA SER A 197 -20.18 -11.71 18.87
C SER A 197 -18.88 -10.93 18.60
N LEU A 198 -18.55 -9.94 19.45
CA LEU A 198 -17.36 -9.08 19.29
C LEU A 198 -16.25 -9.34 20.32
N SER A 199 -16.45 -10.25 21.28
CA SER A 199 -15.48 -10.53 22.36
C SER A 199 -14.11 -11.01 21.87
N THR A 200 -13.99 -11.43 20.61
CA THR A 200 -12.74 -11.88 19.98
C THR A 200 -11.97 -10.76 19.28
N VAL A 201 -12.60 -9.62 19.00
CA VAL A 201 -11.97 -8.51 18.26
C VAL A 201 -11.39 -7.50 19.23
N LYS A 202 -10.07 -7.32 19.18
CA LYS A 202 -9.40 -6.26 19.92
C LYS A 202 -9.60 -4.93 19.18
N ILE A 203 -10.50 -4.09 19.67
CA ILE A 203 -10.70 -2.73 19.17
C ILE A 203 -9.74 -1.80 19.92
N MET A 204 -8.85 -1.15 19.19
CA MET A 204 -7.84 -0.24 19.71
C MET A 204 -8.06 1.16 19.18
N GLN A 205 -7.87 2.16 20.04
CA GLN A 205 -7.74 3.53 19.60
C GLN A 205 -6.34 3.75 19.00
N ASN A 206 -6.28 4.48 17.89
CA ASN A 206 -5.03 4.92 17.28
C ASN A 206 -4.34 5.97 18.16
N THR A 207 -3.60 5.54 19.18
CA THR A 207 -2.73 6.43 19.96
C THR A 207 -1.34 6.60 19.30
N SER A 208 -1.20 6.31 18.00
CA SER A 208 0.07 5.84 17.42
C SER A 208 1.02 6.90 16.86
N TRP A 209 0.72 8.19 16.95
CA TRP A 209 1.70 9.24 16.60
C TRP A 209 3.04 9.02 17.36
N GLU A 210 3.00 8.64 18.64
CA GLU A 210 4.19 8.36 19.47
C GLU A 210 4.77 6.95 19.23
N ALA A 211 3.96 5.98 18.77
CA ALA A 211 4.41 4.62 18.51
C ALA A 211 5.06 4.46 17.13
N ARG A 212 4.62 5.21 16.11
CA ARG A 212 5.15 5.22 14.73
C ARG A 212 6.60 5.73 14.67
N LEU A 213 6.99 6.67 15.54
CA LEU A 213 8.39 7.12 15.69
C LEU A 213 9.30 6.10 16.41
N SER A 214 8.74 5.16 17.18
CA SER A 214 9.49 4.26 18.08
C SER A 214 9.92 2.93 17.46
N ARG A 215 9.32 2.51 16.33
CA ARG A 215 9.70 1.26 15.64
C ARG A 215 10.51 1.55 14.38
N LYS A 216 11.71 2.08 14.56
CA LYS A 216 12.79 1.96 13.56
C LYS A 216 13.17 0.48 13.44
N ALA A 217 12.44 -0.26 12.62
CA ALA A 217 13.02 -1.43 11.98
C ALA A 217 14.16 -0.94 11.05
N HIS A 218 15.11 -1.82 10.74
CA HIS A 218 16.11 -1.54 9.71
C HIS A 218 15.37 -1.53 8.35
N SER A 219 14.80 -0.39 7.98
CA SER A 219 14.21 -0.17 6.66
C SER A 219 15.27 0.45 5.75
N LEU A 220 15.43 -0.09 4.54
CA LEU A 220 16.26 0.53 3.52
C LEU A 220 15.39 1.47 2.69
N ASN A 221 15.65 2.76 2.79
CA ASN A 221 14.98 3.78 1.98
C ASN A 221 15.82 4.07 0.75
N LEU A 222 15.28 3.81 -0.44
CA LEU A 222 15.91 4.10 -1.71
C LEU A 222 15.05 5.10 -2.48
N GLU A 223 15.53 6.33 -2.58
CA GLU A 223 14.97 7.32 -3.50
C GLU A 223 15.64 7.16 -4.86
N MET A 224 14.87 6.85 -5.91
CA MET A 224 15.46 6.49 -7.22
C MET A 224 16.21 7.64 -7.87
N ASN A 225 15.80 8.88 -7.64
CA ASN A 225 16.49 10.07 -8.13
C ASN A 225 17.89 10.26 -7.51
N GLN A 226 18.18 9.58 -6.40
CA GLN A 226 19.49 9.58 -5.77
C GLN A 226 20.38 8.42 -6.23
N LEU A 227 19.86 7.47 -7.01
CA LEU A 227 20.60 6.30 -7.51
C LEU A 227 21.21 6.55 -8.89
N ASP A 228 22.08 7.55 -8.99
CA ASP A 228 22.84 7.82 -10.22
C ASP A 228 24.13 6.98 -10.31
N ASP A 229 24.89 7.16 -11.40
CA ASP A 229 26.15 6.44 -11.62
C ASP A 229 27.27 6.80 -10.64
N THR A 230 27.09 7.86 -9.85
CA THR A 230 28.01 8.27 -8.80
C THR A 230 27.65 7.61 -7.47
N VAL A 231 26.37 7.61 -7.11
CA VAL A 231 25.88 7.17 -5.79
C VAL A 231 25.54 5.69 -5.77
N GLY A 232 24.96 5.15 -6.85
CA GLY A 232 24.54 3.75 -6.95
C GLY A 232 25.65 2.75 -6.60
N PRO A 233 26.84 2.82 -7.23
CA PRO A 233 27.96 1.92 -6.91
C PRO A 233 28.47 2.05 -5.46
N LEU A 234 28.46 3.27 -4.91
CA LEU A 234 28.89 3.53 -3.53
C LEU A 234 27.89 2.94 -2.53
N LEU A 235 26.60 3.09 -2.79
CA LEU A 235 25.54 2.54 -1.95
C LEU A 235 25.58 1.00 -1.94
N VAL A 236 25.72 0.38 -3.11
CA VAL A 236 25.93 -1.07 -3.23
C VAL A 236 27.16 -1.51 -2.43
N THR A 237 28.28 -0.81 -2.59
CA THR A 237 29.53 -1.12 -1.86
C THR A 237 29.38 -0.97 -0.35
N GLU A 238 28.62 0.01 0.13
CA GLU A 238 28.47 0.26 1.56
C GLU A 238 27.45 -0.69 2.23
N LEU A 239 26.34 -0.97 1.55
CA LEU A 239 25.31 -1.90 2.02
C LEU A 239 25.80 -3.36 1.99
N THR A 240 26.80 -3.68 1.18
CA THR A 240 27.39 -5.02 1.11
C THR A 240 28.49 -5.27 2.13
N LYS A 241 29.13 -4.21 2.66
CA LYS A 241 30.10 -4.32 3.75
C LYS A 241 29.45 -4.64 5.09
N ASN A 242 28.24 -4.13 5.33
CA ASN A 242 27.53 -4.34 6.58
C ASN A 242 26.69 -5.62 6.54
N ASP A 243 26.69 -6.39 7.64
CA ASP A 243 25.81 -7.56 7.84
C ASP A 243 24.43 -7.13 8.37
N THR A 244 23.94 -5.97 7.92
CA THR A 244 22.64 -5.46 8.35
C THR A 244 21.54 -6.18 7.58
N THR A 245 20.67 -6.88 8.30
CA THR A 245 19.41 -7.41 7.74
C THR A 245 18.36 -6.30 7.70
N PHE A 246 17.89 -5.94 6.51
CA PHE A 246 16.75 -5.03 6.37
C PHE A 246 15.43 -5.82 6.39
N ARG A 247 14.43 -5.31 7.11
CA ARG A 247 13.10 -5.94 7.20
C ARG A 247 12.12 -5.40 6.17
N GLU A 248 12.41 -4.23 5.63
CA GLU A 248 11.55 -3.46 4.75
C GLU A 248 12.42 -2.71 3.74
N ILE A 249 11.93 -2.64 2.51
CA ILE A 249 12.52 -1.83 1.45
C ILE A 249 11.47 -0.82 1.02
N ILE A 250 11.83 0.45 1.11
CA ILE A 250 11.01 1.57 0.69
C ILE A 250 11.61 2.10 -0.61
N LEU A 251 10.87 1.96 -1.71
CA LEU A 251 11.26 2.48 -3.02
C LEU A 251 10.43 3.74 -3.30
N THR A 252 11.09 4.88 -3.34
CA THR A 252 10.47 6.16 -3.71
C THR A 252 10.81 6.48 -5.17
N LEU A 253 9.80 6.43 -6.04
CA LEU A 253 9.96 6.58 -7.49
C LEU A 253 9.73 8.04 -7.91
N ASN A 254 10.66 8.94 -7.55
CA ASN A 254 10.57 10.38 -7.84
C ASN A 254 10.83 10.73 -9.33
N ASP A 255 11.54 9.87 -10.07
CA ASP A 255 12.00 10.09 -11.45
C ASP A 255 11.87 8.81 -12.31
N GLU A 256 12.12 8.91 -13.62
CA GLU A 256 11.96 7.77 -14.54
C GLU A 256 12.90 6.63 -14.16
N LEU A 257 12.28 5.47 -13.86
CA LEU A 257 13.02 4.23 -13.72
C LEU A 257 13.74 3.97 -15.05
N ASN A 258 15.04 3.72 -14.99
CA ASN A 258 15.88 3.46 -16.15
C ASN A 258 16.72 2.19 -15.91
N GLN A 259 17.48 1.77 -16.94
CA GLN A 259 18.27 0.55 -16.86
C GLN A 259 19.38 0.59 -15.80
N ASN A 260 19.96 1.76 -15.51
CA ASN A 260 20.99 1.88 -14.47
C ASN A 260 20.37 1.66 -13.08
N HIS A 261 19.20 2.25 -12.80
CA HIS A 261 18.45 1.99 -11.57
C HIS A 261 18.19 0.48 -11.38
N LEU A 262 17.73 -0.19 -12.45
CA LEU A 262 17.47 -1.63 -12.44
C LEU A 262 18.74 -2.45 -12.17
N ASN A 263 19.86 -2.09 -12.80
CA ASN A 263 21.14 -2.78 -12.60
C ASN A 263 21.66 -2.64 -11.15
N TYR A 264 21.51 -1.44 -10.55
CA TYR A 264 21.89 -1.22 -9.15
C TYR A 264 21.02 -2.03 -8.19
N LEU A 265 19.71 -2.02 -8.40
CA LEU A 265 18.79 -2.84 -7.60
C LEU A 265 19.13 -4.32 -7.75
N GLN A 266 19.26 -4.84 -8.97
CA GLN A 266 19.62 -6.24 -9.21
C GLN A 266 20.92 -6.63 -8.48
N THR A 267 21.97 -5.81 -8.58
CA THR A 267 23.26 -6.07 -7.89
C THR A 267 23.09 -6.11 -6.38
N LEU A 268 22.37 -5.14 -5.81
CA LEU A 268 22.10 -5.04 -4.38
C LEU A 268 21.32 -6.26 -3.87
N PHE A 269 20.31 -6.67 -4.63
CA PHE A 269 19.46 -7.81 -4.33
C PHE A 269 20.21 -9.15 -4.47
N ASP A 270 20.99 -9.36 -5.53
CA ASP A 270 21.81 -10.57 -5.71
C ASP A 270 22.81 -10.76 -4.57
N GLN A 271 23.44 -9.66 -4.13
CA GLN A 271 24.39 -9.70 -3.02
C GLN A 271 23.71 -9.96 -1.68
N TRP A 272 22.48 -9.51 -1.48
CA TRP A 272 21.68 -9.88 -0.31
C TRP A 272 21.24 -11.34 -0.33
N LYS A 273 20.86 -11.86 -1.50
CA LYS A 273 20.50 -13.27 -1.65
C LYS A 273 21.64 -14.19 -1.22
N LEU A 274 22.89 -13.84 -1.56
CA LEU A 274 24.08 -14.60 -1.17
C LEU A 274 24.36 -14.59 0.35
N LYS A 275 23.90 -13.57 1.09
CA LYS A 275 24.17 -13.45 2.53
C LYS A 275 23.09 -14.07 3.42
N TYR A 276 21.86 -14.18 2.96
CA TYR A 276 20.71 -14.50 3.82
C TYR A 276 19.82 -15.66 3.33
N PHE A 277 20.21 -16.36 2.24
CA PHE A 277 19.55 -17.57 1.74
C PHE A 277 20.42 -18.84 1.81
N ASP A 278 21.21 -18.99 2.87
CA ASP A 278 21.67 -20.30 3.36
C ASP A 278 20.95 -20.61 4.69
N CYS A 279 19.64 -20.90 4.63
CA CYS A 279 18.82 -21.55 5.68
C CYS A 279 17.49 -22.04 5.09
#